data_AF-A0A0A7M6A3-F1
#
_entry.id   AF-A0A0A7M6A3-F1
#
_cell.length_a   1.000
_cell.length_b   1.000
_cell.length_c   1.000
_cell.angle_alpha   90.00
_cell.angle_beta   90.00
_cell.angle_gamma   90.00
#
_symmetry.space_group_name_H-M   'P 1'
#
loop_
_entity.id
_entity.type
_entity.pdbx_description
1 polymer ?
#
loop_
_entity_poly.entity_id
_entity_poly.type
_entity_poly.pdbx_seq_one_letter_code
_entity_poly.pdbx_strand_id
1 'polypeptide(L)'
;LMMTTSSVDIKIPKKRGPKKKPMTEERRERLVQRRARANSRERNRMHGLNHALESLRLHVPVFNHTQKLSKIETLRLASNYIWALSKIVRSGLFPDTLTYAKTLTEGLSQTTANLVASSLHVNPRLLSKSSGNFTNSSDKLYDCQELDP
;
A
#
# COMPACT_ATOMS: atom_id res chain seq x y z
N LEU A 1 -63.52 -19.32 -52.40
CA LEU A 1 -62.39 -20.27 -52.33
C LEU A 1 -61.18 -19.51 -51.80
N MET A 2 -60.90 -19.59 -50.49
CA MET A 2 -59.63 -19.09 -49.93
C MET A 2 -59.02 -20.25 -49.15
N MET A 3 -57.94 -20.82 -49.69
CA MET A 3 -57.17 -21.86 -49.03
C MET A 3 -56.20 -21.17 -48.06
N THR A 4 -56.36 -21.42 -46.77
CA THR A 4 -55.41 -21.00 -45.76
C THR A 4 -54.19 -21.92 -45.81
N THR A 5 -53.03 -21.39 -46.21
CA THR A 5 -51.77 -22.12 -46.14
C THR A 5 -51.29 -22.12 -44.69
N SER A 6 -51.34 -23.28 -44.04
CA SER A 6 -50.76 -23.50 -42.71
C SER A 6 -49.23 -23.36 -42.79
N SER A 7 -48.71 -22.35 -42.08
CA SER A 7 -47.27 -22.16 -41.90
C SER A 7 -46.74 -23.25 -40.97
N VAL A 8 -45.95 -24.18 -41.51
CA VAL A 8 -45.33 -25.26 -40.75
C VAL A 8 -44.05 -24.72 -40.12
N ASP A 9 -44.06 -24.49 -38.80
CA ASP A 9 -42.87 -24.08 -38.06
C ASP A 9 -41.85 -25.22 -38.01
N ILE A 10 -40.87 -25.18 -38.91
CA ILE A 10 -39.71 -26.09 -38.90
C ILE A 10 -38.80 -25.68 -37.72
N LYS A 11 -38.88 -26.41 -36.60
CA LYS A 11 -37.91 -26.30 -35.50
C LYS A 11 -36.54 -26.84 -35.96
N ILE A 12 -35.67 -25.95 -36.44
CA ILE A 12 -34.27 -26.26 -36.74
C ILE A 12 -33.55 -26.62 -35.43
N PRO A 13 -32.98 -27.84 -35.29
CA PRO A 13 -32.26 -28.22 -34.08
C PRO A 13 -30.98 -27.40 -33.94
N LYS A 14 -30.85 -26.66 -32.83
CA LYS A 14 -29.60 -25.97 -32.47
C LYS A 14 -28.49 -27.01 -32.32
N LYS A 15 -27.51 -27.00 -33.23
CA LYS A 15 -26.28 -27.82 -33.13
C LYS A 15 -25.56 -27.47 -31.83
N ARG A 16 -25.70 -28.33 -30.82
CA ARG A 16 -24.93 -28.22 -29.57
C ARG A 16 -23.49 -28.57 -29.90
N GLY A 17 -22.56 -27.64 -29.69
CA GLY A 17 -21.13 -27.89 -29.85
C GLY A 17 -20.66 -29.07 -28.98
N PRO A 18 -19.47 -29.64 -29.26
CA PRO A 18 -18.95 -30.77 -28.51
C PRO A 18 -19.02 -30.52 -27.00
N LYS A 19 -19.63 -31.44 -26.24
CA LYS A 19 -19.65 -31.37 -24.77
C LYS A 19 -18.20 -31.29 -24.27
N LYS A 20 -17.89 -30.30 -23.42
CA LYS A 20 -16.59 -30.19 -22.77
C LYS A 20 -16.31 -31.50 -22.02
N LYS A 21 -15.28 -32.24 -22.43
CA LYS A 21 -14.87 -33.49 -21.77
C LYS A 21 -14.50 -33.17 -20.30
N PRO A 22 -14.93 -33.99 -19.33
CA PRO A 22 -14.54 -33.81 -17.94
C PRO A 22 -13.00 -33.91 -17.82
N MET A 23 -12.43 -33.09 -16.94
CA MET A 23 -10.99 -33.10 -16.68
C MET A 23 -10.59 -34.44 -16.05
N THR A 24 -9.53 -35.07 -16.55
CA THR A 24 -8.99 -36.29 -15.93
C THR A 24 -8.43 -36.00 -14.55
N GLU A 25 -8.50 -36.97 -13.64
CA GLU A 25 -8.04 -36.83 -12.26
C GLU A 25 -6.55 -36.44 -12.19
N GLU A 26 -5.72 -37.10 -12.99
CA GLU A 26 -4.29 -36.78 -13.10
C GLU A 26 -4.04 -35.31 -13.54
N ARG A 27 -4.86 -34.79 -14.47
CA ARG A 27 -4.75 -33.39 -14.90
C ARG A 27 -5.19 -32.43 -13.81
N ARG A 28 -6.17 -32.83 -12.98
CA ARG A 28 -6.62 -32.08 -11.81
C ARG A 28 -5.51 -32.02 -10.75
N GLU A 29 -4.88 -33.14 -10.44
CA GLU A 29 -3.78 -33.22 -9.48
C GLU A 29 -2.58 -32.38 -9.91
N ARG A 30 -2.14 -32.49 -11.17
CA ARG A 30 -1.06 -31.65 -11.72
C ARG A 30 -1.36 -30.16 -11.60
N LEU A 31 -2.61 -29.75 -11.80
CA LEU A 31 -3.04 -28.36 -11.64
C LEU A 31 -2.96 -27.90 -10.17
N VAL A 32 -3.45 -28.74 -9.24
CA VAL A 32 -3.38 -28.48 -7.79
C VAL A 32 -1.93 -28.33 -7.35
N GLN A 33 -1.04 -29.24 -7.76
CA GLN A 33 0.38 -29.18 -7.43
C GLN A 33 1.04 -27.92 -7.97
N ARG A 34 0.74 -27.53 -9.22
CA ARG A 34 1.26 -26.29 -9.80
C ARG A 34 0.81 -25.06 -9.02
N ARG A 35 -0.47 -25.02 -8.62
CA ARG A 35 -1.03 -23.94 -7.79
C ARG A 35 -0.36 -23.90 -6.41
N ALA A 36 -0.17 -25.04 -5.76
CA ALA A 36 0.50 -25.13 -4.47
C ALA A 36 1.95 -24.61 -4.54
N ARG A 37 2.71 -25.02 -5.56
CA ARG A 37 4.08 -24.52 -5.80
C ARG A 37 4.10 -23.01 -6.03
N ALA A 38 3.17 -22.47 -6.83
CA ALA A 38 3.06 -21.03 -7.05
C ALA A 38 2.72 -20.26 -5.77
N ASN A 39 1.76 -20.73 -4.98
CA ASN A 39 1.38 -20.13 -3.71
C ASN A 39 2.55 -20.15 -2.70
N SER A 40 3.33 -21.24 -2.67
CA SER A 40 4.51 -21.32 -1.82
C SER A 40 5.57 -20.27 -2.19
N ARG A 41 5.80 -20.05 -3.49
CA ARG A 41 6.72 -19.01 -3.96
C ARG A 41 6.25 -17.61 -3.56
N GLU A 42 4.97 -17.29 -3.75
CA GLU A 42 4.47 -15.96 -3.38
C GLU A 42 4.49 -15.74 -1.87
N ARG A 43 4.21 -16.78 -1.06
CA ARG A 43 4.39 -16.68 0.39
C ARG A 43 5.84 -16.35 0.76
N ASN A 44 6.82 -17.05 0.19
CA ASN A 44 8.24 -16.77 0.43
C ASN A 44 8.63 -15.34 0.02
N ARG A 45 8.13 -14.87 -1.14
CA ARG A 45 8.33 -13.48 -1.58
C ARG A 45 7.75 -12.48 -0.59
N MET A 46 6.52 -12.72 -0.11
CA MET A 46 5.85 -11.88 0.87
C MET A 46 6.52 -11.93 2.25
N HIS A 47 7.10 -13.06 2.66
CA HIS A 47 7.92 -13.14 3.87
C HIS A 47 9.15 -12.23 3.78
N GLY A 48 9.85 -12.22 2.63
CA GLY A 48 10.97 -11.30 2.40
C GLY A 48 10.55 -9.83 2.46
N LEU A 49 9.44 -9.48 1.82
CA LEU A 49 8.90 -8.11 1.85
C LEU A 49 8.51 -7.69 3.28
N ASN A 50 7.81 -8.56 4.02
CA ASN A 50 7.42 -8.25 5.39
C ASN A 50 8.65 -8.13 6.30
N HIS A 51 9.69 -8.94 6.11
CA HIS A 51 10.95 -8.81 6.84
C HIS A 51 11.63 -7.46 6.58
N ALA A 52 11.70 -7.01 5.32
CA ALA A 52 12.22 -5.69 4.99
C ALA A 52 11.41 -4.56 5.64
N LEU A 53 10.08 -4.68 5.68
CA LEU A 53 9.21 -3.71 6.36
C LEU A 53 9.41 -3.70 7.88
N GLU A 54 9.63 -4.85 8.52
CA GLU A 54 9.99 -4.91 9.94
C GLU A 54 11.34 -4.25 10.19
N SER A 55 12.34 -4.48 9.33
CA SER A 55 13.63 -3.79 9.41
C SER A 55 13.48 -2.27 9.27
N LEU A 56 12.63 -1.80 8.36
CA LEU A 56 12.33 -0.36 8.23
C LEU A 56 11.75 0.20 9.54
N ARG A 57 10.84 -0.52 10.22
CA ARG A 57 10.27 -0.05 11.50
C ARG A 57 11.32 0.21 12.57
N LEU A 58 12.45 -0.51 12.57
CA LEU A 58 13.54 -0.30 13.52
C LEU A 58 14.30 1.01 13.28
N HIS A 59 14.27 1.55 12.06
CA HIS A 59 15.00 2.75 11.67
C HIS A 59 14.14 4.02 11.66
N VAL A 60 12.82 3.86 11.75
CA VAL A 60 11.88 4.98 11.78
C VAL A 60 11.78 5.51 13.22
N PRO A 61 11.73 6.85 13.43
CA PRO A 61 11.57 7.42 14.76
C PRO A 61 10.29 6.90 15.40
N VAL A 62 10.31 6.67 16.72
CA VAL A 62 9.14 6.22 17.50
C VAL A 62 8.79 4.74 17.29
N PHE A 63 9.81 3.90 17.09
CA PHE A 63 9.66 2.45 17.16
C PHE A 63 9.13 2.03 18.54
N ASN A 64 7.97 1.37 18.56
CA ASN A 64 7.39 0.80 19.77
C ASN A 64 7.40 -0.73 19.69
N HIS A 65 8.09 -1.37 20.64
CA HIS A 65 8.17 -2.84 20.74
C HIS A 65 6.81 -3.50 21.00
N THR A 66 5.88 -2.80 21.68
CA THR A 66 4.57 -3.36 22.04
C THR A 66 3.52 -3.15 20.96
N GLN A 67 3.65 -2.10 20.13
CA GLN A 67 2.69 -1.78 19.09
C GLN A 67 3.38 -1.48 17.76
N LYS A 68 3.19 -2.38 16.79
CA LYS A 68 3.68 -2.19 15.42
C LYS A 68 2.80 -1.20 14.65
N LEU A 69 3.44 -0.22 14.01
CA LEU A 69 2.76 0.65 13.06
C LEU A 69 2.22 -0.15 11.87
N SER A 70 1.10 0.30 11.31
CA SER A 70 0.56 -0.27 10.07
C SER A 70 1.53 -0.09 8.90
N LYS A 71 1.34 -0.84 7.80
CA LYS A 71 2.22 -0.73 6.62
C LYS A 71 2.25 0.71 6.07
N ILE A 72 1.07 1.34 5.98
CA ILE A 72 0.95 2.71 5.45
C ILE A 72 1.57 3.75 6.39
N GLU A 73 1.37 3.62 7.71
CA GLU A 73 1.95 4.55 8.68
C GLU A 73 3.47 4.43 8.73
N THR A 74 4.01 3.21 8.65
CA THR A 74 5.46 2.97 8.58
C THR A 74 6.06 3.69 7.38
N LEU A 75 5.45 3.53 6.19
CA LEU A 75 5.93 4.16 4.96
C LEU A 75 5.81 5.69 5.01
N ARG A 76 4.68 6.22 5.50
CA ARG A 76 4.49 7.68 5.63
C ARG A 76 5.49 8.30 6.59
N LEU A 77 5.66 7.71 7.77
CA LEU A 77 6.58 8.21 8.78
C LEU A 77 8.04 8.11 8.31
N ALA A 78 8.42 7.03 7.59
CA ALA A 78 9.73 6.92 6.95
C ALA A 78 9.98 8.04 5.93
N SER A 79 9.02 8.29 5.03
CA SER A 79 9.13 9.39 4.04
C SER A 79 9.24 10.75 4.70
N ASN A 80 8.43 11.01 5.74
CA ASN A 80 8.49 12.26 6.50
C ASN A 80 9.84 12.42 7.22
N TYR A 81 10.39 11.34 7.77
CA TYR A 81 11.68 11.34 8.45
C TYR A 81 12.82 11.64 7.47
N ILE A 82 12.85 10.98 6.31
CA ILE A 82 13.83 11.26 5.26
C ILE A 82 13.75 12.73 4.83
N TRP A 83 12.55 13.27 4.63
CA TRP A 83 12.36 14.68 4.27
C TRP A 83 12.86 15.63 5.36
N ALA A 84 12.55 15.36 6.63
CA ALA A 84 12.99 16.17 7.76
C ALA A 84 14.52 16.20 7.86
N LEU A 85 15.16 15.02 7.78
CA LEU A 85 16.63 14.91 7.78
C LEU A 85 17.24 15.61 6.57
N SER A 86 16.64 15.46 5.38
CA SER A 86 17.12 16.13 4.16
C SER A 86 17.10 17.64 4.32
N LYS A 87 16.05 18.20 4.93
CA LYS A 87 15.98 19.64 5.24
C LYS A 87 17.06 20.07 6.22
N ILE A 88 17.30 19.31 7.29
CA ILE A 88 18.35 19.61 8.28
C ILE A 88 19.72 19.63 7.61
N VAL A 89 20.02 18.66 6.76
CA VAL A 89 21.29 18.57 6.05
C VAL A 89 21.45 19.73 5.06
N ARG A 90 20.40 20.11 4.32
CA ARG A 90 20.44 21.22 3.36
C ARG A 90 20.56 22.60 4.00
N SER A 91 19.80 22.87 5.06
CA SER A 91 19.78 24.18 5.71
C SER A 91 20.90 24.36 6.74
N GLY A 92 21.48 23.26 7.24
CA GLY A 92 22.38 23.25 8.39
C GLY A 92 21.69 23.63 9.71
N LEU A 93 20.36 23.75 9.72
CA LEU A 93 19.58 24.19 10.88
C LEU A 93 18.70 23.07 11.39
N PHE A 94 18.75 22.84 12.70
CA PHE A 94 17.87 21.92 13.38
C PHE A 94 16.51 22.60 13.65
N PRO A 95 15.38 22.03 13.19
CA PRO A 95 14.07 22.55 13.52
C PRO A 95 13.81 22.41 15.02
N ASP A 96 13.04 23.35 15.58
CA ASP A 96 12.50 23.18 16.92
C ASP A 96 11.69 21.88 17.03
N THR A 97 11.68 21.30 18.23
CA THR A 97 11.06 20.00 18.55
C THR A 97 9.61 19.92 18.07
N LEU A 98 8.83 21.01 18.22
CA LEU A 98 7.45 21.04 17.77
C LEU A 98 7.34 21.01 16.23
N THR A 99 8.21 21.73 15.53
CA THR A 99 8.25 21.76 14.06
C THR A 99 8.66 20.41 13.50
N TYR A 100 9.63 19.75 14.15
CA TYR A 100 10.05 18.40 13.83
C TYR A 100 8.92 17.38 14.04
N ALA A 101 8.23 17.44 15.18
CA ALA A 101 7.09 16.57 15.47
C ALA A 101 5.93 16.74 14.47
N LYS A 102 5.59 18.00 14.10
CA LYS A 102 4.57 18.27 13.07
C LYS A 102 4.93 17.66 11.72
N THR A 103 6.19 17.79 11.33
CA THR A 103 6.72 17.19 10.10
C THR A 103 6.57 15.67 10.10
N LEU A 104 6.99 15.01 11.19
CA LEU A 104 6.92 13.55 11.29
C LEU A 104 5.48 13.03 11.26
N THR A 105 4.57 13.74 11.93
CA THR A 105 3.16 13.31 12.10
C THR A 105 2.25 13.66 10.92
N GLU A 106 2.75 14.31 9.88
CA GLU A 106 1.98 14.67 8.69
C GLU A 106 1.33 13.43 8.05
N GLY A 107 0.00 13.42 7.97
CA GLY A 107 -0.76 12.34 7.35
C GLY A 107 -0.80 11.02 8.15
N LEU A 108 -0.34 11.01 9.40
CA LEU A 108 -0.48 9.85 10.30
C LEU A 108 -1.83 9.87 11.03
N SER A 109 -2.22 8.72 11.58
CA SER A 109 -3.40 8.66 12.46
C SER A 109 -3.15 9.45 13.75
N GLN A 110 -4.22 9.90 14.40
CA GLN A 110 -4.11 10.60 15.68
C GLN A 110 -3.42 9.72 16.73
N THR A 111 -3.68 8.42 16.74
CA THR A 111 -3.03 7.46 17.64
C THR A 111 -1.52 7.45 17.43
N THR A 112 -1.06 7.37 16.19
CA THR A 112 0.38 7.42 15.88
C THR A 112 0.99 8.79 16.19
N ALA A 113 0.27 9.88 15.90
CA ALA A 113 0.74 11.22 16.24
C ALA A 113 0.92 11.39 17.76
N ASN A 114 0.05 10.79 18.57
CA ASN A 114 0.18 10.79 20.03
C ASN A 114 1.43 10.01 20.48
N LEU A 115 1.76 8.88 19.84
CA LEU A 115 3.00 8.15 20.13
C LEU A 115 4.24 9.04 19.88
N VAL A 116 4.25 9.76 18.75
CA VAL A 116 5.34 10.69 18.42
C VAL A 116 5.39 11.84 19.41
N ALA A 117 4.23 12.37 19.79
CA ALA A 117 4.13 13.44 20.77
C ALA A 117 4.76 13.04 22.11
N SER A 118 4.41 11.84 22.60
CA SER A 118 4.98 11.28 23.83
C SER A 118 6.48 11.05 23.71
N SER A 119 6.97 10.54 22.58
CA SER A 119 8.40 10.29 22.38
C SER A 119 9.24 11.56 22.32
N LEU A 120 8.66 12.68 21.87
CA LEU A 120 9.34 13.97 21.74
C LEU A 120 8.97 14.95 22.88
N HIS A 121 8.20 14.52 23.87
CA HIS A 121 7.70 15.35 24.98
C HIS A 121 6.99 16.63 24.54
N VAL A 122 6.27 16.57 23.41
CA VAL A 122 5.46 17.70 22.90
C VAL A 122 3.98 17.51 23.25
N ASN A 123 3.26 18.61 23.44
CA ASN A 123 1.82 18.56 23.72
C ASN A 123 1.07 18.02 22.48
N PRO A 124 0.37 16.87 22.56
CA PRO A 124 -0.28 16.25 21.41
C PRO A 124 -1.33 17.14 20.73
N ARG A 125 -1.94 18.08 21.48
CA ARG A 125 -2.93 19.03 20.93
C ARG A 125 -2.33 19.99 19.91
N LEU A 126 -1.03 20.26 20.01
CA LEU A 126 -0.32 21.13 19.06
C LEU A 126 -0.03 20.42 17.73
N LEU A 127 -0.20 19.09 17.69
CA LEU A 127 -0.07 18.28 16.47
C LEU A 127 -1.43 18.04 15.78
N SER A 128 -2.56 18.28 16.46
CA SER A 128 -3.89 18.08 15.87
C SER A 128 -4.23 19.23 14.90
N LYS A 129 -3.97 18.98 13.61
CA LYS A 129 -4.40 19.73 12.41
C LYS A 129 -4.44 21.26 12.53
N SER A 130 -3.39 21.89 12.02
CA SER A 130 -3.62 22.98 11.06
C SER A 130 -3.88 22.32 9.71
N SER A 131 -4.97 22.69 9.06
CA SER A 131 -5.29 22.34 7.68
C SER A 131 -4.31 23.06 6.74
N GLY A 132 -3.03 22.65 6.76
CA GLY A 132 -2.03 23.07 5.78
C GLY A 132 -1.96 21.99 4.72
N ASN A 133 -2.18 22.39 3.47
CA ASN A 133 -2.17 21.60 2.24
C ASN A 133 -1.38 20.30 2.37
N PHE A 134 -1.99 19.18 1.97
CA PHE A 134 -1.26 18.00 1.53
C PHE A 134 -0.21 18.50 0.54
N THR A 135 1.04 18.66 0.98
CA THR A 135 2.13 18.92 0.05
C THR A 135 2.17 17.65 -0.78
N ASN A 136 1.81 17.77 -2.06
CA ASN A 136 1.78 16.62 -2.94
C ASN A 136 3.17 16.00 -2.87
N SER A 137 3.28 14.66 -2.95
CA SER A 137 4.59 14.00 -2.97
C SER A 137 5.52 14.59 -4.06
N SER A 138 4.93 15.21 -5.08
CA SER A 138 5.59 16.04 -6.08
C SER A 138 6.35 17.24 -5.48
N ASP A 139 5.78 18.02 -4.56
CA ASP A 139 6.44 19.18 -3.93
C ASP A 139 7.62 18.76 -3.03
N LYS A 140 7.58 17.54 -2.46
CA LYS A 140 8.71 16.97 -1.70
C LYS A 140 9.86 16.50 -2.60
N LEU A 141 9.61 16.35 -3.91
CA LEU A 141 10.57 15.89 -4.91
C LEU A 141 11.21 17.04 -5.72
N TYR A 142 10.55 18.21 -5.79
CA TYR A 142 11.07 19.37 -6.54
C TYR A 142 12.06 20.26 -5.77
N ASP A 143 12.24 20.07 -4.46
CA ASP A 143 13.27 20.76 -3.66
C ASP A 143 14.69 20.16 -3.83
N CYS A 144 14.87 19.29 -4.82
CA CYS A 144 16.14 18.62 -5.16
C CYS A 144 16.74 19.09 -6.50
N GLN A 145 16.18 20.11 -7.17
CA GLN A 145 16.58 20.50 -8.53
C GLN A 145 17.36 21.81 -8.69
N GLU A 146 17.83 22.47 -7.62
CA GLU A 146 18.89 23.48 -7.76
C GLU A 146 20.24 22.86 -7.42
N LEU A 147 20.69 21.99 -8.32
CA LEU A 147 22.10 21.71 -8.52
C LEU A 147 22.44 22.32 -9.89
N ASP A 148 22.88 23.56 -9.89
CA ASP A 148 23.83 23.99 -10.91
C ASP A 148 25.01 24.73 -10.23
N PRO A 149 26.21 24.65 -10.84
CA PRO A 149 27.51 24.88 -10.17
C PRO A 149 27.79 26.33 -9.77
#